data_AF-A0A3B9L897-F1
#
_entry.id   AF-A0A3B9L897-F1
#
_cell.length_a   1.000
_cell.length_b   1.000
_cell.length_c   1.000
_cell.angle_alpha   90.00
_cell.angle_beta   90.00
_cell.angle_gamma   90.00
#
_symmetry.space_group_name_H-M   'P 1'
#
loop_
_entity.id
_entity.type
_entity.pdbx_description
1 polymer ?
#
loop_
_entity_poly.entity_id
_entity_poly.type
_entity_poly.pdbx_seq_one_letter_code
_entity_poly.pdbx_strand_id
1 'polypeptide(L)'
;EDEAGGDAKLLAVPIEKVCGLYAYQKTYQDVSPWRLEMIAHFFEHYKDLDKGKWVKIKGWEGIEEAHKEIMDGVARYNSAEVKPAF
;
A
#
# COMPACT_ATOMS: atom_id res chain seq x y z
N GLU A 1 3.11 -9.13 -4.10
CA GLU A 1 2.84 -9.59 -5.48
C GLU A 1 1.73 -10.62 -5.41
N ASP A 2 0.91 -10.68 -6.44
CA ASP A 2 -0.20 -11.61 -6.55
C ASP A 2 -0.20 -12.28 -7.94
N GLU A 3 -1.27 -13.00 -8.26
CA GLU A 3 -1.43 -13.70 -9.54
C GLU A 3 -1.31 -12.79 -10.79
N ALA A 4 -1.52 -11.48 -10.64
CA ALA A 4 -1.46 -10.49 -11.71
C ALA A 4 -0.18 -9.65 -11.71
N GLY A 5 0.72 -9.83 -10.73
CA GLY A 5 2.03 -9.18 -10.68
C GLY A 5 2.24 -8.28 -9.46
N GLY A 6 2.76 -7.07 -9.70
CA GLY A 6 3.03 -6.10 -8.64
C GLY A 6 1.74 -5.53 -8.06
N ASP A 7 1.55 -5.66 -6.74
CA ASP A 7 0.30 -5.29 -6.06
C ASP A 7 0.59 -4.60 -4.70
N ALA A 8 1.46 -3.59 -4.74
CA ALA A 8 1.83 -2.81 -3.56
C ALA A 8 0.62 -2.07 -2.96
N LYS A 9 0.60 -1.91 -1.64
CA LYS A 9 -0.45 -1.19 -0.91
C LYS A 9 0.17 0.00 -0.18
N LEU A 10 -0.39 1.19 -0.39
CA LEU A 10 -0.01 2.37 0.40
C LEU A 10 -0.68 2.32 1.77
N LEU A 11 0.10 2.54 2.83
CA LEU A 11 -0.41 2.82 4.16
C LEU A 11 -0.35 4.33 4.40
N ALA A 12 -1.49 4.93 4.73
CA ALA A 12 -1.62 6.36 4.93
C ALA A 12 -2.40 6.67 6.20
N VAL A 13 -2.18 7.87 6.73
CA VAL A 13 -2.92 8.43 7.86
C VAL A 13 -3.50 9.79 7.45
N PRO A 14 -4.56 10.27 8.13
CA PRO A 14 -5.07 11.61 7.87
C PRO A 14 -4.01 12.68 8.12
N ILE A 15 -4.05 13.76 7.34
CA ILE A 15 -3.23 14.94 7.63
C ILE A 15 -3.62 15.54 8.98
N GLU A 16 -2.66 16.21 9.64
CA GLU A 16 -2.84 16.78 10.98
C GLU A 16 -4.05 17.72 11.10
N LYS A 17 -4.32 18.53 10.06
CA LYS A 17 -5.50 19.41 10.00
C LYS A 17 -6.83 18.64 10.09
N VAL A 18 -6.86 17.40 9.60
CA VAL A 18 -8.05 16.53 9.63
C VAL A 18 -8.11 15.75 10.94
N CYS A 19 -6.99 15.20 11.41
CA CYS A 19 -6.92 14.46 12.67
C CYS A 19 -5.55 14.59 13.33
N GLY A 20 -5.46 15.44 14.37
CA GLY A 20 -4.21 15.69 15.09
C GLY A 20 -3.65 14.46 15.83
N LEU A 21 -4.44 13.42 16.06
CA LEU A 21 -3.99 12.17 16.70
C LEU A 21 -2.87 11.47 15.93
N TYR A 22 -2.77 11.71 14.61
CA TYR A 22 -1.77 11.08 13.75
C TYR A 22 -0.55 11.96 13.52
N ALA A 23 -0.47 13.14 14.12
CA ALA A 23 0.59 14.12 13.85
C ALA A 23 2.01 13.57 14.08
N TYR A 24 2.19 12.63 15.01
CA TYR A 24 3.49 12.03 15.32
C TYR A 24 3.88 10.86 14.40
N GLN A 25 2.94 10.31 13.61
CA GLN A 25 3.21 9.19 12.71
C GLN A 25 3.78 9.75 11.40
N LYS A 26 5.10 9.67 11.24
CA LYS A 26 5.84 10.17 10.08
C LYS A 26 6.29 9.06 9.15
N THR A 27 6.41 7.85 9.66
CA THR A 27 6.75 6.65 8.89
C THR A 27 5.99 5.43 9.39
N TYR A 28 5.95 4.35 8.61
CA TYR A 28 5.23 3.14 9.02
C TYR A 28 5.80 2.53 10.31
N GLN A 29 7.10 2.74 10.61
CA GLN A 29 7.75 2.29 11.84
C GLN A 29 7.22 3.01 13.11
N ASP A 30 6.51 4.13 12.97
CA ASP A 30 5.83 4.79 14.10
C ASP A 30 4.50 4.10 14.44
N VAL A 31 4.04 3.18 13.60
CA VAL A 31 2.86 2.34 13.85
C VAL A 31 3.29 1.14 14.69
N SER A 32 2.43 0.74 15.63
CA SER A 32 2.66 -0.47 16.42
C SER A 32 3.03 -1.67 15.53
N PRO A 33 4.15 -2.36 15.81
CA PRO A 33 4.57 -3.53 15.02
C PRO A 33 3.48 -4.59 14.92
N TRP A 34 2.74 -4.84 16.00
CA TRP A 34 1.61 -5.77 16.02
C TRP A 34 0.52 -5.39 15.00
N ARG A 35 0.25 -4.10 14.82
CA ARG A 35 -0.72 -3.63 13.82
C ARG A 35 -0.21 -3.87 12.39
N LEU A 36 1.09 -3.68 12.15
CA LEU A 36 1.69 -3.96 10.84
C LEU A 36 1.62 -5.46 10.52
N GLU A 37 1.88 -6.32 11.50
CA GLU A 37 1.73 -7.77 11.37
C GLU A 37 0.29 -8.18 11.08
N MET A 38 -0.69 -7.60 11.78
CA MET A 38 -2.11 -7.85 11.49
C MET A 38 -2.51 -7.47 10.07
N ILE A 39 -2.00 -6.33 9.56
CA ILE A 39 -2.26 -5.89 8.18
C ILE A 39 -1.61 -6.86 7.17
N ALA A 40 -0.34 -7.24 7.40
CA ALA A 40 0.37 -8.17 6.53
C ALA A 40 -0.34 -9.53 6.48
N HIS A 41 -0.70 -10.09 7.64
CA HIS A 41 -1.42 -11.35 7.76
C HIS A 41 -2.77 -11.31 7.04
N PHE A 42 -3.51 -10.19 7.15
CA PHE A 42 -4.77 -10.05 6.41
C PHE A 42 -4.55 -10.20 4.90
N PHE A 43 -3.59 -9.48 4.32
CA PHE A 43 -3.35 -9.54 2.88
C PHE A 43 -2.75 -10.87 2.42
N GLU A 44 -2.00 -11.56 3.28
CA GLU A 44 -1.46 -12.88 2.97
C GLU A 44 -2.57 -13.93 2.85
N HIS A 45 -3.64 -13.83 3.65
CA HIS A 45 -4.64 -14.88 3.77
C HIS A 45 -6.03 -14.58 3.17
N TYR A 46 -6.37 -13.31 2.90
CA TYR A 46 -7.75 -12.96 2.50
C TYR A 46 -8.22 -13.61 1.17
N LYS A 47 -7.28 -14.13 0.36
CA LYS A 47 -7.54 -14.80 -0.91
C LYS A 47 -7.45 -16.34 -0.82
N ASP A 48 -7.22 -16.94 0.35
CA ASP A 48 -6.94 -18.38 0.49
C ASP A 48 -8.02 -19.31 -0.09
N LEU A 49 -9.27 -18.85 -0.15
CA LEU A 49 -10.40 -19.62 -0.70
C LEU A 49 -10.73 -19.28 -2.15
N ASP A 50 -10.08 -18.25 -2.72
CA ASP A 50 -10.27 -17.86 -4.11
C ASP A 50 -9.39 -18.74 -5.00
N LYS A 51 -10.02 -19.72 -5.66
CA LYS A 51 -9.31 -20.71 -6.49
C LYS A 51 -8.38 -20.04 -7.52
N GLY A 52 -7.08 -20.30 -7.38
CA GLY A 52 -6.05 -19.81 -8.29
C GLY A 52 -5.47 -18.44 -7.95
N LYS A 53 -5.99 -17.77 -6.91
CA LYS A 53 -5.42 -16.52 -6.39
C LYS A 53 -4.45 -16.81 -5.25
N TRP A 54 -3.48 -15.92 -5.07
CA TRP A 54 -2.49 -16.02 -4.01
C TRP A 54 -1.88 -14.66 -3.75
N VAL A 55 -1.25 -14.49 -2.59
CA VAL A 55 -0.48 -13.29 -2.26
C VAL A 55 0.87 -13.70 -1.68
N LYS A 56 1.91 -12.96 -2.05
CA LYS A 56 3.21 -13.03 -1.38
C LYS A 56 3.63 -11.64 -0.91
N ILE A 57 3.78 -11.52 0.40
CA ILE A 57 4.26 -10.31 1.07
C ILE A 57 5.79 -10.21 0.91
N LYS A 58 6.28 -9.06 0.43
CA LYS A 58 7.73 -8.80 0.30
C LYS A 58 8.29 -8.02 1.49
N GLY A 59 7.45 -7.28 2.19
CA GLY A 59 7.81 -6.46 3.34
C GLY A 59 7.17 -5.08 3.29
N TRP A 60 7.65 -4.21 4.17
CA TRP A 60 7.29 -2.80 4.23
C TRP A 60 8.44 -1.95 3.70
N GLU A 61 8.11 -0.90 2.94
CA GLU A 61 9.07 0.08 2.44
C GLU A 61 8.77 1.47 3.03
N GLY A 62 9.73 2.38 2.93
CA GLY A 62 9.67 3.69 3.55
C GLY A 62 8.83 4.71 2.80
N ILE A 63 8.87 5.95 3.30
CA ILE A 63 8.11 7.07 2.73
C ILE A 63 8.61 7.47 1.34
N GLU A 64 9.90 7.30 1.04
CA GLU A 64 10.47 7.64 -0.26
C GLU A 64 9.93 6.71 -1.35
N GLU A 65 9.90 5.41 -1.08
CA GLU A 65 9.35 4.40 -1.97
C GLU A 65 7.83 4.59 -2.17
N ALA A 66 7.11 4.91 -1.10
CA ALA A 66 5.67 5.20 -1.17
C ALA A 66 5.39 6.43 -2.05
N HIS A 67 6.13 7.53 -1.87
CA HIS A 67 6.00 8.72 -2.71
C HIS A 67 6.37 8.43 -4.16
N LYS A 68 7.45 7.66 -4.38
CA LYS A 68 7.87 7.27 -5.72
C LYS A 68 6.77 6.47 -6.43
N GLU A 69 6.16 5.49 -5.77
CA GLU A 69 5.08 4.69 -6.38
C GLU A 69 3.86 5.55 -6.74
N ILE A 70 3.49 6.51 -5.88
CA ILE A 70 2.42 7.48 -6.18
C ILE A 70 2.75 8.28 -7.45
N MET A 71 3.94 8.89 -7.48
CA MET A 71 4.33 9.77 -8.60
C MET A 71 4.52 8.99 -9.90
N ASP A 72 5.05 7.77 -9.83
CA ASP A 72 5.15 6.87 -10.98
C ASP A 72 3.76 6.49 -11.49
N GLY A 73 2.81 6.19 -10.59
CA GLY A 73 1.41 5.93 -10.94
C GLY A 73 0.75 7.11 -11.64
N VAL A 74 0.95 8.33 -11.11
CA VAL A 74 0.46 9.57 -11.73
C VAL A 74 1.11 9.79 -13.11
N ALA A 75 2.43 9.55 -13.23
CA ALA A 75 3.14 9.69 -14.49
C ALA A 75 2.62 8.69 -15.54
N ARG A 76 2.45 7.42 -15.16
CA ARG A 76 1.87 6.38 -16.03
C ARG A 76 0.45 6.74 -16.48
N TYR A 77 -0.39 7.24 -15.59
CA TYR A 77 -1.73 7.68 -15.95
C TYR A 77 -1.71 8.86 -16.94
N ASN A 78 -0.83 9.84 -16.71
CA ASN A 78 -0.73 11.02 -17.56
C ASN A 78 -0.13 10.73 -18.93
N SER A 79 0.78 9.76 -19.05
CA SER A 79 1.41 9.37 -20.31
C SER A 79 0.63 8.31 -21.09
N ALA A 80 -0.41 7.71 -20.49
CA ALA A 80 -1.23 6.72 -21.15
C ALA A 80 -2.01 7.35 -22.33
N GLU A 81 -1.82 6.80 -23.54
CA GLU A 81 -2.56 7.21 -24.74
C GLU A 81 -4.06 7.00 -24.58
N VAL A 82 -4.43 5.86 -23.98
CA VAL A 82 -5.79 5.57 -23.52
C VAL A 82 -5.79 5.63 -22.01
N LYS A 83 -6.47 6.63 -21.45
CA LYS A 83 -6.57 6.76 -20.00
C LYS A 83 -7.39 5.59 -19.43
N PRO A 84 -6.87 4.83 -18.47
CA PRO A 84 -7.64 3.78 -17.81
C PRO A 84 -8.87 4.38 -17.11
N ALA A 85 -10.01 3.74 -17.29
CA ALA A 85 -11.28 4.08 -16.65
C ALA A 85 -11.43 3.20 -15.40
N PHE A 86 -10.87 3.67 -14.29
CA PHE A 86 -11.03 3.04 -12.97
C PHE A 86 -12.35 3.43 -12.32
#